data_AF-A0A8I2HF97-F1
#
_entry.id   AF-A0A8I2HF97-F1
#
_cell.length_a   1.000
_cell.length_b   1.000
_cell.length_c   1.000
_cell.angle_alpha   90.00
_cell.angle_beta   90.00
_cell.angle_gamma   90.00
#
_symmetry.space_group_name_H-M   'P 1'
#
loop_
_entity.id
_entity.type
_entity.pdbx_description
1 polymer ?
#
loop_
_entity_poly.entity_id
_entity_poly.type
_entity_poly.pdbx_seq_one_letter_code
_entity_poly.pdbx_strand_id
1 'polypeptide(L)'
;MTEKYLNNTNIVNFEHKDIQSLIDQRGWKNLDNFNKIGAAYQFVKDEIFFGYNESDDIAASDVLADGYGQCNTKGNLLMALLRGLGIKCRFHGFTIDQQLQKGAIPSYVFWLAPKYIIHSWVEVYFEGRWINLEGFILDEQYLSSLQEKFDQVKDDFCG
;
A
#
# COMPACT_ATOMS: atom_id res chain seq x y z
N MET A 1 25.01 10.02 -2.20
CA MET A 1 23.66 9.99 -2.83
C MET A 1 22.77 8.86 -2.29
N THR A 2 23.04 8.34 -1.09
CA THR A 2 22.44 7.10 -0.55
C THR A 2 21.28 7.35 0.42
N GLU A 3 21.14 8.57 0.93
CA GLU A 3 20.22 8.93 2.02
C GLU A 3 18.76 9.02 1.57
N LYS A 4 18.49 9.44 0.33
CA LYS A 4 17.12 9.73 -0.17
C LYS A 4 16.10 8.59 0.04
N TYR A 5 16.52 7.32 -0.02
CA TYR A 5 15.63 6.16 0.02
C TYR A 5 15.42 5.55 1.41
N LEU A 6 16.05 6.13 2.44
CA LEU A 6 15.91 5.77 3.85
C LEU A 6 15.53 6.96 4.73
N ASN A 7 15.32 8.14 4.13
CA ASN A 7 14.99 9.34 4.89
C ASN A 7 13.61 9.25 5.53
N ASN A 8 13.55 9.70 6.77
CA ASN A 8 12.32 9.94 7.50
C ASN A 8 11.66 11.21 6.91
N THR A 9 10.34 11.19 6.71
CA THR A 9 9.57 12.35 6.25
C THR A 9 8.28 12.47 7.04
N ASN A 10 7.54 13.57 6.90
CA ASN A 10 6.23 13.72 7.58
C ASN A 10 5.24 12.62 7.16
N ILE A 11 5.26 12.21 5.89
CA ILE A 11 4.36 11.18 5.35
C ILE A 11 4.91 9.76 5.65
N VAL A 12 6.20 9.55 5.43
CA VAL A 12 6.87 8.25 5.66
C VAL A 12 7.63 8.33 6.97
N ASN A 13 6.89 8.55 8.06
CA ASN A 13 7.41 8.88 9.38
C ASN A 13 7.85 7.63 10.18
N PHE A 14 8.76 6.82 9.63
CA PHE A 14 9.10 5.51 10.22
C PHE A 14 9.75 5.57 11.60
N GLU A 15 10.31 6.71 12.00
CA GLU A 15 10.85 6.90 13.35
C GLU A 15 9.74 7.11 14.40
N HIS A 16 8.47 7.23 14.00
CA HIS A 16 7.36 7.35 14.91
C HIS A 16 7.26 6.13 15.84
N LYS A 17 6.97 6.38 17.13
CA LYS A 17 6.97 5.36 18.18
C LYS A 17 6.09 4.15 17.86
N ASP A 18 4.94 4.35 17.23
CA ASP A 18 3.98 3.27 16.98
C ASP A 18 4.44 2.39 15.82
N ILE A 19 5.09 2.97 14.81
CA ILE A 19 5.74 2.23 13.72
C ILE A 19 6.89 1.38 14.26
N GLN A 20 7.77 1.99 15.07
CA GLN A 20 8.88 1.26 15.70
C GLN A 20 8.38 0.17 16.66
N SER A 21 7.34 0.46 17.44
CA SER A 21 6.73 -0.50 18.36
C SER A 21 6.16 -1.70 17.61
N LEU A 22 5.46 -1.49 16.48
CA LEU A 22 4.97 -2.59 15.65
C LEU A 22 6.13 -3.44 15.11
N ILE A 23 7.17 -2.81 14.56
CA ILE A 23 8.35 -3.50 14.03
C ILE A 23 9.02 -4.37 15.11
N ASP A 24 9.17 -3.82 16.32
CA ASP A 24 9.80 -4.49 17.45
C ASP A 24 8.92 -5.63 17.99
N GLN A 25 7.62 -5.39 18.17
CA GLN A 25 6.66 -6.40 18.65
C GLN A 25 6.56 -7.60 17.69
N ARG A 26 6.62 -7.34 16.38
CA ARG A 26 6.61 -8.40 15.35
C ARG A 26 7.95 -9.11 15.19
N GLY A 27 9.02 -8.59 15.81
CA GLY A 27 10.36 -9.18 15.74
C GLY A 27 10.99 -9.13 14.35
N TRP A 28 10.49 -8.29 13.43
CA TRP A 28 10.92 -8.28 12.03
C TRP A 28 12.37 -7.87 11.83
N LYS A 29 12.96 -7.12 12.77
CA LYS A 29 14.38 -6.76 12.74
C LYS A 29 15.31 -7.99 12.69
N ASN A 30 14.87 -9.13 13.24
CA ASN A 30 15.62 -10.37 13.31
C ASN A 30 15.54 -11.23 12.03
N LEU A 31 14.69 -10.86 11.07
CA LEU A 31 14.55 -11.55 9.80
C LEU A 31 15.64 -11.12 8.81
N ASP A 32 15.95 -11.98 7.84
CA ASP A 32 16.72 -11.58 6.66
C ASP A 32 15.92 -10.59 5.79
N ASN A 33 16.60 -9.96 4.82
CA ASN A 33 15.98 -8.89 4.03
C ASN A 33 14.78 -9.35 3.20
N PHE A 34 14.77 -10.59 2.71
CA PHE A 34 13.63 -11.10 1.93
C PHE A 34 12.40 -11.23 2.84
N ASN A 35 12.59 -11.85 4.01
CA ASN A 35 11.52 -12.04 4.98
C ASN A 35 11.06 -10.72 5.62
N LYS A 36 11.93 -9.72 5.79
CA LYS A 36 11.56 -8.35 6.18
C LYS A 36 10.59 -7.71 5.20
N ILE A 37 10.92 -7.79 3.90
CA ILE A 37 10.09 -7.23 2.83
C ILE A 37 8.74 -7.95 2.80
N GLY A 38 8.75 -9.29 2.82
CA GLY A 38 7.55 -10.10 2.80
C GLY A 38 6.63 -9.83 3.99
N ALA A 39 7.18 -9.74 5.20
CA ALA A 39 6.38 -9.52 6.40
C ALA A 39 5.72 -8.13 6.43
N ALA A 40 6.46 -7.08 6.06
CA ALA A 40 5.90 -5.73 5.95
C ALA A 40 4.81 -5.66 4.87
N TYR A 41 5.05 -6.29 3.71
CA TYR A 41 4.08 -6.38 2.63
C TYR A 41 2.80 -7.10 3.06
N GLN A 42 2.93 -8.28 3.67
CA GLN A 42 1.80 -9.09 4.11
C GLN A 42 0.96 -8.35 5.15
N PHE A 43 1.60 -7.70 6.12
CA PHE A 43 0.91 -6.90 7.13
C PHE A 43 0.05 -5.79 6.51
N VAL A 44 0.61 -5.00 5.60
CA VAL A 44 -0.14 -3.90 4.97
C VAL A 44 -1.25 -4.42 4.05
N LYS A 45 -1.04 -5.57 3.42
CA LYS A 45 -2.04 -6.19 2.55
C LYS A 45 -3.22 -6.74 3.36
N ASP A 46 -2.96 -7.50 4.41
CA ASP A 46 -3.96 -8.35 5.06
C ASP A 46 -4.48 -7.81 6.39
N GLU A 47 -3.70 -6.97 7.09
CA GLU A 47 -4.07 -6.46 8.42
C GLU A 47 -4.50 -4.98 8.39
N ILE A 48 -4.26 -4.27 7.29
CA ILE A 48 -4.75 -2.92 7.07
C ILE A 48 -5.89 -3.02 6.05
N PHE A 49 -7.12 -2.74 6.49
CA PHE A 49 -8.29 -2.90 5.64
C PHE A 49 -8.27 -1.92 4.47
N PHE A 50 -8.92 -2.29 3.36
CA PHE A 50 -9.16 -1.32 2.30
C PHE A 50 -10.22 -0.29 2.72
N GLY A 51 -9.91 0.99 2.59
CA GLY A 51 -10.83 2.10 2.91
C GLY A 51 -10.29 3.45 2.46
N TYR A 52 -11.14 4.48 2.50
CA TYR A 52 -10.77 5.83 2.07
C TYR A 52 -10.43 6.69 3.29
N ASN A 53 -9.16 7.08 3.45
CA ASN A 53 -8.77 8.04 4.49
C ASN A 53 -9.23 9.47 4.14
N GLU A 54 -9.11 10.39 5.09
CA GLU A 54 -9.47 11.80 4.90
C GLU A 54 -8.68 12.51 3.79
N SER A 55 -7.43 12.07 3.56
CA SER A 55 -6.52 12.62 2.56
C SER A 55 -5.45 11.61 2.15
N ASP A 56 -4.81 11.84 1.00
CA ASP A 56 -3.71 11.02 0.47
C ASP A 56 -2.35 11.26 1.15
N ASP A 57 -2.18 12.42 1.80
CA ASP A 57 -0.91 12.89 2.36
C ASP A 57 -0.81 12.73 3.88
N ILE A 58 -1.68 11.90 4.48
CA ILE A 58 -1.60 11.56 5.90
C ILE A 58 -0.35 10.75 6.23
N ALA A 59 0.11 10.83 7.48
CA ALA A 59 1.31 10.15 7.91
C ALA A 59 1.10 8.63 8.02
N ALA A 60 2.17 7.86 7.80
CA ALA A 60 2.14 6.40 7.95
C ALA A 60 1.68 5.95 9.34
N SER A 61 2.04 6.69 10.39
CA SER A 61 1.52 6.46 11.75
C SER A 61 0.01 6.58 11.85
N ASP A 62 -0.59 7.52 11.10
CA ASP A 62 -2.02 7.78 11.14
C ASP A 62 -2.77 6.68 10.39
N VAL A 63 -2.23 6.24 9.24
CA VAL A 63 -2.73 5.05 8.52
C VAL A 63 -2.70 3.81 9.41
N LEU A 64 -1.62 3.63 10.17
CA LEU A 64 -1.51 2.50 11.11
C LEU A 64 -2.56 2.61 12.23
N ALA A 65 -2.80 3.81 12.75
CA ALA A 65 -3.79 4.04 13.81
C ALA A 65 -5.23 3.85 13.31
N ASP A 66 -5.53 4.29 12.08
CA ASP A 66 -6.81 4.09 11.42
C ASP A 66 -7.10 2.60 11.17
N GLY A 67 -6.06 1.81 10.87
CA GLY A 67 -6.19 0.38 10.55
C GLY A 67 -6.80 0.13 9.16
N TYR A 68 -6.95 1.17 8.35
CA TYR A 68 -7.40 1.07 6.96
C TYR A 68 -6.73 2.12 6.06
N GLY A 69 -6.72 1.85 4.76
CA GLY A 69 -6.35 2.86 3.78
C GLY A 69 -6.49 2.43 2.33
N GLN A 70 -6.19 3.37 1.44
CA GLN A 70 -6.22 3.19 -0.01
C GLN A 70 -4.81 3.00 -0.56
N CYS A 71 -4.66 2.90 -1.89
CA CYS A 71 -3.38 2.62 -2.54
C CYS A 71 -2.23 3.52 -2.06
N ASN A 72 -2.45 4.83 -1.99
CA ASN A 72 -1.41 5.79 -1.63
C ASN A 72 -1.06 5.71 -0.14
N THR A 73 -2.08 5.71 0.73
CA THR A 73 -1.89 5.72 2.19
C THR A 73 -1.36 4.39 2.71
N LYS A 74 -1.84 3.26 2.19
CA LYS A 74 -1.18 1.95 2.40
C LYS A 74 0.26 1.95 1.88
N GLY A 75 0.52 2.61 0.75
CA GLY A 75 1.87 2.83 0.22
C GLY A 75 2.77 3.59 1.20
N ASN A 76 2.26 4.65 1.84
CA ASN A 76 2.99 5.41 2.87
C ASN A 76 3.38 4.51 4.04
N LEU A 77 2.44 3.72 4.55
CA LEU A 77 2.69 2.78 5.65
C LEU A 77 3.68 1.69 5.26
N LEU A 78 3.51 1.06 4.09
CA LEU A 78 4.44 0.05 3.58
C LEU A 78 5.86 0.60 3.48
N MET A 79 6.02 1.81 2.93
CA MET A 79 7.33 2.46 2.85
C MET A 79 7.92 2.77 4.21
N ALA A 80 7.11 3.19 5.18
CA ALA A 80 7.59 3.47 6.53
C ALA A 80 8.10 2.20 7.20
N LEU A 81 7.36 1.09 7.11
CA LEU A 81 7.78 -0.20 7.66
C LEU A 81 9.08 -0.69 7.00
N LEU A 82 9.17 -0.62 5.67
CA LEU A 82 10.38 -1.00 4.92
C LEU A 82 11.59 -0.16 5.34
N ARG A 83 11.45 1.17 5.44
CA ARG A 83 12.54 2.06 5.87
C ARG A 83 12.94 1.83 7.32
N GLY A 84 11.97 1.61 8.21
CA GLY A 84 12.22 1.24 9.61
C GLY A 84 12.95 -0.09 9.76
N LEU A 85 12.86 -0.98 8.77
CA LEU A 85 13.62 -2.23 8.66
C LEU A 85 14.96 -2.08 7.93
N GLY A 86 15.33 -0.85 7.53
CA GLY A 86 16.56 -0.56 6.79
C GLY A 86 16.51 -0.93 5.30
N ILE A 87 15.32 -1.24 4.77
CA ILE A 87 15.11 -1.56 3.35
C ILE A 87 14.91 -0.26 2.57
N LYS A 88 15.78 -0.01 1.58
CA LYS A 88 15.64 1.13 0.67
C LYS A 88 14.41 0.94 -0.19
N CYS A 89 13.53 1.94 -0.19
CA CYS A 89 12.33 1.93 -1.02
C CYS A 89 12.05 3.28 -1.65
N ARG A 90 11.32 3.26 -2.77
CA ARG A 90 10.85 4.47 -3.47
C ARG A 90 9.40 4.31 -3.90
N PHE A 91 8.69 5.42 -3.87
CA PHE A 91 7.33 5.52 -4.34
C PHE A 91 7.34 5.86 -5.82
N HIS A 92 6.44 5.24 -6.58
CA HIS A 92 6.07 5.69 -7.90
C HIS A 92 4.56 5.87 -7.94
N GLY A 93 4.13 6.91 -8.63
CA GLY A 93 2.72 7.15 -8.88
C GLY A 93 2.54 7.79 -10.23
N PHE A 94 1.49 7.40 -10.94
CA PHE A 94 1.00 8.16 -12.06
C PHE A 94 -0.50 8.39 -11.92
N THR A 95 -0.92 9.49 -12.51
CA THR A 95 -2.31 9.88 -12.56
C THR A 95 -3.01 9.11 -13.69
N ILE A 96 -4.05 8.36 -13.35
CA ILE A 96 -4.90 7.62 -14.28
C ILE A 96 -6.21 8.38 -14.54
N ASP A 97 -6.61 8.35 -15.80
CA ASP A 97 -7.96 8.66 -16.31
C ASP A 97 -9.07 8.04 -15.44
N GLN A 98 -9.93 8.82 -14.75
CA GLN A 98 -11.12 8.26 -14.09
C GLN A 98 -12.00 7.41 -15.04
N GLN A 99 -11.90 7.63 -16.35
CA GLN A 99 -12.55 6.80 -17.35
C GLN A 99 -12.21 5.30 -17.25
N LEU A 100 -11.05 4.94 -16.70
CA LEU A 100 -10.66 3.55 -16.45
C LEU A 100 -11.41 2.89 -15.27
N GLN A 101 -12.14 3.66 -14.45
CA GLN A 101 -12.99 3.16 -13.36
C GLN A 101 -14.47 3.02 -13.74
N LYS A 102 -14.83 3.20 -15.03
CA LYS A 102 -16.18 2.90 -15.52
C LYS A 102 -16.44 1.40 -15.42
N GLY A 103 -17.15 0.98 -14.37
CA GLY A 103 -17.45 -0.44 -14.10
C GLY A 103 -17.47 -0.73 -12.59
N ALA A 104 -16.45 -0.26 -11.88
CA ALA A 104 -16.28 -0.44 -10.44
C ALA A 104 -17.14 0.51 -9.58
N ILE A 105 -17.41 1.73 -10.06
CA ILE A 105 -18.21 2.74 -9.36
C ILE A 105 -19.63 2.80 -9.96
N PRO A 106 -20.71 2.79 -9.14
CA PRO A 106 -22.06 2.96 -9.65
C PRO A 106 -22.23 4.28 -10.42
N SER A 107 -22.78 4.20 -11.64
CA SER A 107 -22.84 5.33 -12.57
C SER A 107 -23.50 6.60 -12.00
N TYR A 108 -24.42 6.45 -11.03
CA TYR A 108 -25.14 7.56 -10.41
C TYR A 108 -24.28 8.40 -9.43
N VAL A 109 -23.16 7.87 -8.95
CA VAL A 109 -22.16 8.61 -8.14
C VAL A 109 -20.87 8.92 -8.89
N PHE A 110 -20.73 8.47 -10.15
CA PHE A 110 -19.52 8.65 -10.94
C PHE A 110 -19.10 10.12 -11.11
N TRP A 111 -20.08 11.04 -11.19
CA TRP A 111 -19.83 12.48 -11.31
C TRP A 111 -19.21 13.12 -10.05
N LEU A 112 -19.31 12.44 -8.90
CA LEU A 112 -18.69 12.86 -7.63
C LEU A 112 -17.28 12.31 -7.47
N ALA A 113 -16.92 11.28 -8.23
CA ALA A 113 -15.60 10.69 -8.13
C ALA A 113 -14.54 11.61 -8.78
N PRO A 114 -13.34 11.69 -8.22
CA PRO A 114 -12.30 12.59 -8.70
C PRO A 114 -11.87 12.23 -10.13
N LYS A 115 -11.64 13.27 -10.95
CA LYS A 115 -11.29 13.16 -12.39
C LYS A 115 -10.02 12.33 -12.69
N TYR A 116 -9.23 12.10 -11.66
CA TYR A 116 -7.92 11.51 -11.73
C TYR A 116 -7.73 10.58 -10.52
N ILE A 117 -7.32 9.34 -10.76
CA ILE A 117 -6.97 8.41 -9.68
C ILE A 117 -5.47 8.20 -9.70
N ILE A 118 -4.84 8.23 -8.54
CA ILE A 118 -3.42 7.89 -8.43
C ILE A 118 -3.31 6.38 -8.39
N HIS A 119 -2.62 5.81 -9.38
CA HIS A 119 -2.12 4.45 -9.28
C HIS A 119 -0.68 4.52 -8.80
N SER A 120 -0.44 3.92 -7.64
CA SER A 120 0.85 3.95 -6.98
C SER A 120 1.38 2.55 -6.72
N TRP A 121 2.68 2.38 -6.86
CA TRP A 121 3.40 1.19 -6.40
C TRP A 121 4.65 1.58 -5.63
N VAL A 122 5.13 0.65 -4.81
CA VAL A 122 6.37 0.80 -4.06
C VAL A 122 7.42 -0.09 -4.69
N GLU A 123 8.63 0.41 -4.86
CA GLU A 123 9.77 -0.42 -5.23
C GLU A 123 10.73 -0.55 -4.07
N VAL A 124 11.31 -1.76 -3.93
CA VAL A 124 12.36 -2.05 -2.95
C VAL A 124 13.67 -2.39 -3.65
N TYR A 125 14.78 -1.95 -3.06
CA TYR A 125 16.10 -2.34 -3.53
C TYR A 125 16.53 -3.64 -2.85
N PHE A 126 16.57 -4.74 -3.61
CA PHE A 126 16.89 -6.07 -3.13
C PHE A 126 17.85 -6.75 -4.11
N GLU A 127 18.93 -7.33 -3.59
CA GLU A 127 19.96 -8.05 -4.38
C GLU A 127 20.50 -7.29 -5.61
N GLY A 128 20.73 -5.98 -5.46
CA GLY A 128 21.34 -5.17 -6.52
C GLY A 128 20.37 -4.60 -7.56
N ARG A 129 19.07 -4.84 -7.42
CA ARG A 129 18.03 -4.37 -8.35
C ARG A 129 16.84 -3.76 -7.62
N TRP A 130 16.07 -2.96 -8.34
CA TRP A 130 14.75 -2.48 -7.90
C TRP A 130 13.69 -3.51 -8.28
N ILE A 131 12.84 -3.87 -7.31
CA ILE A 131 11.76 -4.84 -7.46
C ILE A 131 10.44 -4.16 -7.12
N ASN A 132 9.44 -4.29 -8.00
CA ASN A 132 8.10 -3.74 -7.78
C ASN A 132 7.35 -4.56 -6.73
N LEU A 133 6.78 -3.88 -5.75
CA LEU A 133 5.79 -4.38 -4.83
C LEU A 133 4.44 -3.77 -5.25
N GLU A 134 3.66 -4.54 -6.00
CA GLU A 134 2.29 -4.25 -6.39
C GLU A 134 1.33 -5.27 -5.76
N GLY A 135 0.03 -5.00 -5.74
CA GLY A 135 -0.97 -5.95 -5.25
C GLY A 135 -1.18 -5.97 -3.72
N PHE A 136 -0.54 -5.06 -2.97
CA PHE A 136 -0.81 -4.85 -1.54
C PHE A 136 -2.14 -4.14 -1.27
N ILE A 137 -2.89 -3.81 -2.33
CA ILE A 137 -4.09 -2.97 -2.25
C ILE A 137 -5.32 -3.79 -1.84
N LEU A 138 -5.51 -4.98 -2.44
CA LEU A 138 -6.67 -5.82 -2.23
C LEU A 138 -6.37 -6.89 -1.18
N ASP A 139 -7.12 -6.87 -0.08
CA ASP A 139 -7.10 -7.92 0.92
C ASP A 139 -7.83 -9.18 0.42
N GLU A 140 -7.58 -10.31 1.08
CA GLU A 140 -8.20 -11.59 0.72
C GLU A 140 -9.72 -11.50 0.81
N GLN A 141 -10.26 -10.85 1.84
CA GLN A 141 -11.70 -10.74 2.05
C GLN A 141 -12.41 -10.03 0.88
N TYR A 142 -11.84 -8.95 0.37
CA TYR A 142 -12.35 -8.23 -0.79
C TYR A 142 -12.24 -9.05 -2.07
N LEU A 143 -11.10 -9.75 -2.27
CA LEU A 143 -10.90 -10.64 -3.41
C LEU A 143 -11.90 -11.80 -3.42
N SER A 144 -12.08 -12.47 -2.28
CA SER A 144 -13.05 -13.56 -2.12
C SER A 144 -14.47 -13.09 -2.41
N SER A 145 -14.85 -11.93 -1.86
CA SER A 145 -16.18 -11.34 -2.07
C SER A 145 -16.43 -10.99 -3.55
N LEU A 146 -15.41 -10.52 -4.26
CA LEU A 146 -15.48 -10.27 -5.70
C LEU A 146 -15.61 -11.57 -6.50
N GLN A 147 -14.81 -12.59 -6.17
CA GLN A 147 -14.83 -13.89 -6.83
C GLN A 147 -16.18 -14.60 -6.65
N GLU A 148 -16.76 -14.57 -5.45
CA GLU A 148 -18.09 -15.12 -5.19
C GLU A 148 -19.18 -14.40 -5.98
N LYS A 149 -19.10 -13.06 -6.08
CA LYS A 149 -20.08 -12.25 -6.79
C LYS A 149 -20.07 -12.49 -8.32
N PHE A 150 -18.93 -12.89 -8.87
CA PHE A 150 -18.73 -13.07 -10.32
C PHE A 150 -18.33 -14.51 -10.70
N ASP A 151 -18.78 -15.50 -9.94
CA ASP A 151 -18.41 -16.92 -10.09
C ASP A 151 -18.73 -17.54 -11.48
N GLN A 152 -19.63 -16.92 -12.24
CA GLN A 152 -20.00 -17.34 -13.59
C GLN A 152 -19.06 -16.81 -14.69
N VAL A 153 -18.18 -15.85 -14.40
CA VAL A 153 -17.24 -15.29 -15.39
C VAL A 153 -16.00 -16.16 -15.45
N LYS A 154 -15.79 -16.81 -16.61
CA LYS A 154 -14.70 -17.80 -16.82
C LYS A 154 -13.58 -17.32 -17.74
N ASP A 155 -13.76 -16.16 -18.37
CA ASP A 155 -12.79 -15.50 -19.25
C ASP A 155 -12.24 -14.22 -18.58
N ASP A 156 -11.39 -13.46 -19.28
CA ASP A 156 -10.78 -12.22 -18.79
C ASP A 156 -11.81 -11.27 -18.16
N PHE A 157 -11.63 -11.01 -16.87
CA PHE A 157 -12.48 -10.11 -16.09
C PHE A 157 -11.84 -8.72 -15.99
N CYS A 158 -12.45 -7.73 -16.62
CA CYS A 158 -12.22 -6.30 -16.35
C CYS A 158 -13.42 -5.76 -15.58
N GLY A 159 -13.24 -5.50 -14.29
CA GLY A 159 -14.23 -4.90 -13.38
C GLY A 159 -13.84 -3.51 -12.93
#